data_AF-A0A6L9Z9H5-F1
#
_entry.id   AF-A0A6L9Z9H5-F1
#
_cell.length_a   1.000
_cell.length_b   1.000
_cell.length_c   1.000
_cell.angle_alpha   90.00
_cell.angle_beta   90.00
_cell.angle_gamma   90.00
#
_symmetry.space_group_name_H-M   'P 1'
#
loop_
_entity.id
_entity.type
_entity.pdbx_description
1 polymer ?
#
loop_
_entity_poly.entity_id
_entity_poly.type
_entity_poly.pdbx_seq_one_letter_code
_entity_poly.pdbx_strand_id
1 'polypeptide(L)'
;GGNPQDRAASLAIATTYKHHGQTGRMMGLAWGLKGMAVANGSNDNSRNFPQFFLVGHDRNSSSYEDAVQQLQQQLKELPRPLDLWLVNFRTKVDLDSQQCFREKRSRKWAGQYNYKLYRCVKK
;
A
#
# COMPACT_ATOMS: atom_id res chain seq x y z
N GLY A 1 23.72 5.41 -22.89
CA GLY A 1 23.62 6.28 -21.71
C GLY A 1 22.23 6.18 -21.13
N GLY A 2 22.08 5.46 -20.02
CA GLY A 2 20.85 5.46 -19.21
C GLY A 2 21.21 5.99 -17.84
N ASN A 3 20.59 7.09 -17.43
CA ASN A 3 20.82 7.74 -16.14
C ASN A 3 20.36 6.81 -15.00
N PRO A 4 21.13 6.56 -13.92
CA PRO A 4 20.75 5.61 -12.86
C PRO A 4 19.58 6.06 -11.98
N GLN A 5 18.96 7.20 -12.28
CA GLN A 5 17.70 7.65 -11.68
C GLN A 5 16.51 7.06 -12.43
N ASP A 6 16.41 5.73 -12.45
CA ASP A 6 15.13 5.06 -12.71
C ASP A 6 14.15 5.55 -11.64
N ARG A 7 13.11 6.26 -12.10
CA ARG A 7 12.11 6.95 -11.26
C ARG A 7 11.65 6.07 -10.10
N ALA A 8 12.07 6.42 -8.88
CA ALA A 8 11.59 5.77 -7.67
C ALA A 8 10.06 5.83 -7.64
N ALA A 9 9.40 4.68 -7.79
CA ALA A 9 7.96 4.60 -7.67
C ALA A 9 7.58 4.92 -6.23
N SER A 10 6.54 5.74 -6.03
CA SER A 10 5.94 5.90 -4.70
C SER A 10 5.41 4.55 -4.24
N LEU A 11 5.44 4.30 -2.92
CA LEU A 11 5.02 3.03 -2.34
C LEU A 11 3.87 3.28 -1.37
N ALA A 12 2.77 2.56 -1.56
CA ALA A 12 1.64 2.56 -0.65
C ALA A 12 1.33 1.13 -0.18
N ILE A 13 0.99 0.99 1.09
CA ILE A 13 0.62 -0.28 1.72
C ILE A 13 -0.73 -0.10 2.40
N ALA A 14 -1.73 -0.88 1.99
CA ALA A 14 -3.07 -0.81 2.54
C ALA A 14 -3.49 -2.14 3.18
N THR A 15 -4.18 -2.08 4.31
CA THR A 15 -4.82 -3.25 4.93
C THR A 15 -6.24 -2.91 5.37
N THR A 16 -7.12 -3.90 5.33
CA THR A 16 -8.43 -3.81 5.99
C THR A 16 -8.29 -4.17 7.46
N TYR A 17 -8.92 -3.42 8.35
CA TYR A 17 -8.99 -3.76 9.77
C TYR A 17 -10.42 -3.79 10.29
N LYS A 18 -10.65 -4.65 11.27
CA LYS A 18 -11.87 -4.78 12.08
C LYS A 18 -11.54 -4.67 13.58
N HIS A 19 -10.36 -5.12 13.97
CA HIS A 19 -9.88 -5.11 15.36
C HIS A 19 -8.47 -4.52 15.48
N HIS A 20 -8.13 -4.01 16.68
CA HIS A 20 -6.87 -3.32 16.98
C HIS A 20 -5.61 -4.14 16.64
N GLY A 21 -5.68 -5.47 16.69
CA GLY A 21 -4.54 -6.34 16.35
C GLY A 21 -4.06 -6.20 14.89
N GLN A 22 -4.95 -5.86 13.96
CA GLN A 22 -4.57 -5.63 12.56
C GLN A 22 -3.82 -4.30 12.39
N THR A 23 -4.22 -3.27 13.14
CA THR A 23 -3.50 -2.01 13.25
C THR A 23 -2.10 -2.23 13.80
N GLY A 24 -1.96 -3.03 14.87
CA GLY A 24 -0.66 -3.42 15.44
C GLY A 24 0.27 -4.09 14.43
N ARG A 25 -0.26 -5.00 13.61
CA ARG A 25 0.53 -5.68 12.55
C ARG A 25 0.99 -4.71 11.47
N MET A 26 0.17 -3.73 11.11
CA MET A 26 0.59 -2.70 10.14
C MET A 26 1.68 -1.79 10.73
N MET A 27 1.54 -1.38 11.99
CA MET A 27 2.59 -0.60 12.68
C MET A 27 3.91 -1.36 12.78
N GLY A 28 3.86 -2.67 13.06
CA GLY A 28 5.06 -3.52 13.05
C GLY A 28 5.75 -3.57 11.68
N LEU A 29 4.99 -3.65 10.58
CA LEU A 29 5.53 -3.56 9.22
C LEU A 29 6.18 -2.19 8.96
N ALA A 30 5.49 -1.11 9.33
CA ALA A 30 6.01 0.24 9.18
C ALA A 30 7.31 0.45 9.97
N TRP A 31 7.37 -0.04 11.21
CA TRP A 31 8.56 0.03 12.05
C TRP A 31 9.74 -0.75 11.46
N GLY A 32 9.49 -1.96 10.96
CA GLY A 32 10.51 -2.77 10.28
C GLY A 32 11.05 -2.08 9.03
N LEU A 33 10.17 -1.52 8.19
CA LEU A 33 10.56 -0.75 7.00
C LEU A 33 11.39 0.48 7.35
N LYS A 34 11.01 1.21 8.41
CA LYS A 34 11.77 2.34 8.94
C LYS A 34 13.16 1.90 9.40
N GLY A 35 13.23 0.83 10.19
CA GLY A 35 14.51 0.28 10.67
C GLY A 35 15.45 -0.09 9.52
N MET A 36 14.94 -0.74 8.47
CA MET A 36 15.74 -1.06 7.27
C MET A 36 16.17 0.19 6.50
N ALA A 37 15.31 1.19 6.36
CA ALA A 37 15.66 2.45 5.69
C ALA A 37 16.78 3.18 6.44
N VAL A 38 16.68 3.28 7.77
CA VAL A 38 17.71 3.88 8.63
C VAL A 38 19.01 3.08 8.56
N ALA A 39 18.95 1.74 8.64
CA ALA A 39 20.12 0.87 8.53
C ALA A 39 20.86 1.02 7.18
N ASN A 40 20.11 1.31 6.10
CA ASN A 40 20.65 1.57 4.77
C ASN A 40 21.08 3.04 4.54
N GLY A 41 21.19 3.84 5.61
CA GLY A 41 21.66 5.23 5.54
C GLY A 41 20.64 6.22 4.95
N SER A 42 19.36 5.84 4.86
CA SER A 42 18.29 6.75 4.43
C SER A 42 17.81 7.60 5.60
N ASN A 43 17.75 8.92 5.42
CA ASN A 43 17.18 9.83 6.41
C ASN A 43 15.66 9.62 6.51
N ASP A 44 15.13 9.60 7.74
CA ASP A 44 13.72 9.37 8.09
C ASP A 44 12.74 10.31 7.34
N ASN A 45 13.24 11.46 6.88
CA ASN A 45 12.51 12.47 6.09
C ASN A 45 12.54 12.25 4.57
N SER A 46 12.97 11.08 4.08
CA SER A 46 12.92 10.82 2.64
C SER A 46 11.45 10.76 2.18
N ARG A 47 11.09 11.53 1.14
CA ARG A 47 9.78 11.49 0.45
C ARG A 47 9.45 10.10 -0.13
N ASN A 48 10.32 9.11 0.06
CA ASN A 48 10.21 7.75 -0.45
C ASN A 48 9.75 6.76 0.63
N PHE A 49 9.46 7.20 1.85
CA PHE A 49 8.90 6.30 2.85
C PHE A 49 7.48 5.85 2.46
N PRO A 50 7.13 4.57 2.65
CA PRO A 50 5.81 4.07 2.27
C PRO A 50 4.68 4.79 2.99
N GLN A 51 3.60 5.08 2.26
CA GLN A 51 2.36 5.53 2.87
C GLN A 51 1.51 4.34 3.30
N PHE A 52 0.96 4.41 4.51
CA PHE A 52 0.21 3.31 5.11
C PHE A 52 -1.26 3.69 5.24
N PHE A 53 -2.14 2.85 4.70
CA PHE A 53 -3.59 3.06 4.74
C PHE A 53 -4.27 1.96 5.56
N LEU A 54 -5.13 2.38 6.48
CA LEU A 54 -5.98 1.52 7.28
C LEU A 54 -7.42 1.67 6.79
N VAL A 55 -7.93 0.65 6.11
CA VAL A 55 -9.31 0.62 5.59
C VAL A 55 -10.21 0.01 6.66
N GLY A 56 -10.96 0.88 7.34
CA GLY A 56 -11.83 0.52 8.45
C GLY A 56 -13.10 -0.19 8.01
N HIS A 57 -13.54 -1.13 8.84
CA HIS A 57 -14.86 -1.73 8.75
C HIS A 57 -15.88 -0.80 9.38
N ASP A 58 -16.95 -0.46 8.66
CA ASP A 58 -18.07 0.26 9.26
C ASP A 58 -18.85 -0.69 10.18
N ARG A 59 -18.96 -0.28 11.44
CA ARG A 59 -19.65 -1.04 12.49
C ARG A 59 -21.16 -1.05 12.29
N ASN A 60 -21.71 -0.06 11.57
CA ASN A 60 -23.15 0.08 11.36
C ASN A 60 -23.65 -0.68 10.13
N SER A 61 -22.90 -0.67 9.02
CA SER A 61 -23.31 -1.32 7.75
C SER A 61 -22.65 -2.68 7.51
N SER A 62 -21.74 -3.12 8.37
CA SER A 62 -20.88 -4.30 8.11
C SER A 62 -20.11 -4.25 6.78
N SER A 63 -19.98 -3.07 6.17
CA SER A 63 -19.35 -2.86 4.87
C SER A 63 -17.97 -2.21 4.99
N TYR A 64 -17.22 -2.27 3.89
CA TYR A 64 -15.96 -1.51 3.71
C TYR A 64 -16.11 -0.43 2.63
N GLU A 65 -17.29 -0.27 2.03
CA GLU A 65 -17.49 0.54 0.81
C GLU A 65 -17.01 1.98 0.96
N ASP A 66 -17.46 2.72 1.98
CA ASP A 66 -17.06 4.11 2.20
C ASP A 66 -15.54 4.25 2.40
N ALA A 67 -14.95 3.36 3.20
CA ALA A 67 -13.52 3.36 3.46
C ALA A 67 -12.70 2.98 2.21
N VAL A 68 -13.22 2.10 1.36
CA VAL A 68 -12.62 1.75 0.07
C VAL A 68 -12.70 2.93 -0.90
N GLN A 69 -13.84 3.63 -0.97
CA GLN A 69 -13.97 4.82 -1.80
C GLN A 69 -12.99 5.92 -1.37
N GLN A 70 -12.84 6.14 -0.06
CA GLN A 70 -11.84 7.06 0.47
C GLN A 70 -10.41 6.63 0.11
N LEU A 71 -10.07 5.33 0.25
CA LEU A 71 -8.78 4.81 -0.19
C LEU A 71 -8.56 5.10 -1.68
N GLN A 72 -9.55 4.80 -2.54
CA GLN A 72 -9.44 5.04 -3.98
C GLN A 72 -9.22 6.51 -4.31
N GLN A 73 -9.82 7.43 -3.56
CA GLN A 73 -9.62 8.86 -3.76
C GLN A 73 -8.21 9.29 -3.33
N GLN A 74 -7.74 8.83 -2.17
CA GLN A 74 -6.38 9.10 -1.70
C GLN A 74 -5.31 8.56 -2.64
N LEU A 75 -5.51 7.37 -3.23
CA LEU A 75 -4.59 6.81 -4.23
C LEU A 75 -4.46 7.66 -5.50
N LYS A 76 -5.45 8.48 -5.85
CA LYS A 76 -5.37 9.39 -7.01
C LYS A 76 -4.44 10.58 -6.77
N GLU A 77 -4.25 10.96 -5.51
CA GLU A 77 -3.44 12.10 -5.08
C GLU A 77 -1.95 11.73 -4.95
N LEU A 78 -1.64 10.44 -4.92
CA LEU A 78 -0.26 9.96 -4.82
C LEU A 78 0.53 10.13 -6.12
N PRO A 79 1.84 10.46 -6.04
CA PRO A 79 2.70 10.56 -7.22
C PRO A 79 2.80 9.24 -7.98
N ARG A 80 3.00 9.32 -9.31
CA ARG A 80 3.12 8.17 -10.20
C ARG A 80 4.48 8.10 -10.91
N PRO A 81 5.07 6.90 -11.11
CA PRO A 81 4.49 5.57 -10.88
C PRO A 81 4.32 5.23 -9.39
N LEU A 82 3.30 4.44 -9.07
CA LEU A 82 2.96 4.02 -7.70
C LEU A 82 2.87 2.50 -7.62
N ASP A 83 3.56 1.90 -6.67
CA ASP A 83 3.39 0.50 -6.30
C ASP A 83 2.49 0.41 -5.07
N LEU A 84 1.35 -0.27 -5.21
CA LEU A 84 0.35 -0.47 -4.17
C LEU A 84 0.36 -1.93 -3.71
N TRP A 85 0.62 -2.12 -2.43
CA TRP A 85 0.56 -3.42 -1.76
C TRP A 85 -0.72 -3.51 -0.94
N LEU A 86 -1.63 -4.38 -1.35
CA LEU A 86 -2.80 -4.73 -0.55
C LEU A 86 -2.44 -5.92 0.32
N VAL A 87 -2.24 -5.71 1.62
CA VAL A 87 -1.79 -6.73 2.58
C VAL A 87 -2.94 -7.14 3.48
N ASN A 88 -3.23 -8.44 3.59
CA ASN A 88 -4.36 -8.98 4.36
C ASN A 88 -5.68 -8.26 4.07
N PHE A 89 -5.86 -7.82 2.82
CA PHE A 89 -6.95 -6.96 2.39
C PHE A 89 -8.18 -7.81 2.04
N ARG A 90 -9.27 -7.62 2.79
CA ARG A 90 -10.42 -8.54 2.79
C ARG A 90 -11.59 -8.12 1.89
N THR A 91 -11.49 -6.98 1.22
CA THR A 91 -12.53 -6.45 0.34
C THR A 91 -12.01 -6.21 -1.08
N LYS A 92 -12.92 -5.95 -2.03
CA LYS A 92 -12.58 -5.56 -3.40
C LYS A 92 -12.31 -4.05 -3.45
N VAL A 93 -11.41 -3.65 -4.35
CA VAL A 93 -11.13 -2.25 -4.68
C VAL A 93 -11.04 -2.17 -6.20
N ASP A 94 -11.73 -1.21 -6.79
CA ASP A 94 -11.61 -0.95 -8.23
C ASP A 94 -10.38 -0.08 -8.48
N LEU A 95 -9.40 -0.65 -9.16
CA LEU A 95 -8.11 -0.04 -9.47
C LEU A 95 -7.90 0.09 -10.99
N ASP A 96 -8.72 -0.59 -11.79
CA ASP A 96 -8.57 -0.61 -13.25
C ASP A 96 -8.92 0.76 -13.83
N SER A 97 -9.96 1.41 -13.28
CA SER A 97 -10.33 2.80 -13.59
C SER A 97 -9.22 3.82 -13.29
N GLN A 98 -8.19 3.41 -12.54
CA GLN A 98 -7.04 4.24 -12.19
C GLN A 98 -5.74 3.78 -12.87
N GLN A 99 -5.79 2.94 -13.91
CA GLN A 99 -4.62 2.39 -14.60
C GLN A 99 -3.62 1.71 -13.65
N CYS A 100 -4.14 1.00 -12.65
CA CYS A 100 -3.37 0.25 -11.68
C CYS A 100 -3.52 -1.24 -11.96
N PHE A 101 -2.47 -1.85 -12.48
CA PHE A 101 -2.52 -3.23 -12.96
C PHE A 101 -1.97 -4.19 -11.92
N ARG A 102 -2.67 -5.30 -11.71
CA ARG A 102 -2.21 -6.34 -10.80
C ARG A 102 -0.97 -7.04 -11.37
N GLU A 103 0.10 -7.09 -10.58
CA GLU A 103 1.32 -7.81 -10.92
C GLU A 103 1.09 -9.31 -10.79
N LYS A 104 0.85 -9.98 -11.92
CA LYS A 104 0.50 -11.41 -11.96
C LYS A 104 1.65 -12.32 -11.51
N ARG A 105 2.90 -11.86 -11.61
CA ARG A 105 4.09 -12.62 -11.22
C ARG A 105 4.45 -12.49 -9.75
N SER A 106 3.76 -11.64 -8.99
CA SER A 106 4.00 -11.50 -7.55
C SER A 106 3.55 -12.74 -6.77
N ARG A 107 4.31 -13.13 -5.73
CA ARG A 107 3.85 -14.16 -4.79
C ARG A 107 2.57 -13.67 -4.10
N LYS A 108 1.75 -14.59 -3.64
CA LYS A 108 0.50 -14.27 -2.93
C LYS A 108 0.69 -14.15 -1.42
N TRP A 109 1.82 -14.61 -0.91
CA TRP A 109 2.08 -14.77 0.52
C TRP A 109 3.53 -14.44 0.87
N ALA A 110 3.72 -13.81 2.03
CA ALA A 110 4.98 -13.62 2.71
C ALA A 110 4.80 -14.04 4.18
N GLY A 111 5.24 -15.26 4.50
CA GLY A 111 4.90 -15.91 5.77
C GLY A 111 3.37 -15.98 5.95
N GLN A 112 2.88 -15.40 7.05
CA GLN A 112 1.45 -15.36 7.40
C GLN A 112 0.67 -14.19 6.77
N TYR A 113 1.30 -13.37 5.94
CA TYR A 113 0.66 -12.23 5.27
C TYR A 113 0.28 -12.61 3.85
N ASN A 114 -1.01 -12.51 3.51
CA ASN A 114 -1.39 -12.51 2.10
C ASN A 114 -1.17 -11.11 1.53
N TYR A 115 -0.82 -11.03 0.26
CA TYR A 115 -0.70 -9.75 -0.41
C TYR A 115 -1.02 -9.81 -1.90
N LYS A 116 -1.33 -8.63 -2.46
CA LYS A 116 -1.43 -8.39 -3.90
C LYS A 116 -0.68 -7.11 -4.22
N LEU A 117 0.21 -7.18 -5.21
CA LEU A 117 0.91 -6.02 -5.74
C LEU A 117 0.17 -5.48 -6.96
N TYR A 118 -0.07 -4.18 -6.97
CA TYR A 118 -0.58 -3.42 -8.09
C TYR A 118 0.43 -2.35 -8.48
N ARG A 119 0.64 -2.17 -9.79
CA ARG A 119 1.48 -1.12 -10.34
C ARG A 119 0.64 -0.12 -11.10
N CYS A 120 0.64 1.10 -10.60
CA CYS A 120 -0.07 2.24 -11.14
C CYS A 120 0.87 3.04 -12.04
N VAL A 121 0.59 3.03 -13.34
CA VAL A 121 1.38 3.78 -14.32
C VAL A 121 0.94 5.24 -14.37
N LYS A 122 1.77 6.10 -14.98
CA LYS A 122 1.42 7.51 -15.17
C LYS A 122 0.09 7.62 -15.93
N LYS A 123 -0.73 8.57 -15.47
CA LYS A 123 -1.91 9.04 -16.21
C LYS A 123 -1.47 9.68 -17.51
#